data_AF-A0A519LSB3-F1
#
_entry.id   AF-A0A519LSB3-F1
#
_cell.length_a   1.000
_cell.length_b   1.000
_cell.length_c   1.000
_cell.angle_alpha   90.00
_cell.angle_beta   90.00
_cell.angle_gamma   90.00
#
_symmetry.space_group_name_H-M   'P 1'
#
loop_
_entity.id
_entity.type
_entity.pdbx_description
1 polymer ?
#
loop_
_entity_poly.entity_id
_entity_poly.type
_entity_poly.pdbx_seq_one_letter_code
_entity_poly.pdbx_strand_id
1 'polypeptide(L)' 'PFELDLWETNGHSGSDYASFTAKGIPIMTFFSGFHEDYHTPRDQASKSDLEKEKDVLAIVNNCILKFIETYPSTK' A
#
# COMPACT_ATOMS: atom_id res chain seq x y z
N PRO A 1 -1.03 14.37 -10.25
CA PRO A 1 -1.69 13.07 -10.00
C PRO A 1 -0.71 11.92 -10.22
N PHE A 2 -0.59 11.01 -9.26
CA PHE A 2 0.14 9.76 -9.48
C PHE A 2 -0.75 8.79 -10.27
N GLU A 3 -0.13 7.86 -10.98
CA GLU A 3 -0.84 6.81 -11.72
C GLU A 3 -1.17 5.67 -10.75
N LEU A 4 -2.46 5.38 -10.58
CA LEU A 4 -2.89 4.25 -9.75
C LEU A 4 -2.70 2.97 -10.54
N ASP A 5 -1.68 2.20 -10.19
CA ASP A 5 -1.44 0.86 -10.73
C ASP A 5 -2.04 -0.20 -9.82
N LEU A 6 -2.95 -1.01 -10.36
CA LEU A 6 -3.58 -2.12 -9.65
C LEU A 6 -2.87 -3.42 -10.04
N TRP A 7 -2.34 -4.12 -9.04
CA TRP A 7 -1.55 -5.33 -9.27
C TRP A 7 -2.07 -6.50 -8.43
N GLU A 8 -1.86 -7.71 -8.96
CA GLU A 8 -2.21 -8.95 -8.28
C GLU A 8 -1.13 -9.35 -7.28
N THR A 9 -1.55 -9.63 -6.04
CA THR A 9 -0.61 -9.98 -4.98
C THR A 9 -0.08 -11.41 -5.05
N ASN A 10 -0.69 -12.22 -5.90
CA ASN A 10 -0.28 -13.60 -6.15
C ASN A 10 1.07 -13.62 -6.90
N GLY A 11 2.07 -14.30 -6.31
CA GLY A 11 3.40 -14.44 -6.91
C GLY A 11 4.47 -13.49 -6.38
N HIS A 12 4.11 -12.54 -5.52
CA HIS A 12 5.07 -11.62 -4.90
C HIS A 12 5.42 -12.08 -3.47
N SER A 13 6.58 -12.73 -3.31
CA SER A 13 7.00 -13.31 -2.02
C SER A 13 7.96 -12.42 -1.21
N GLY A 14 8.39 -11.29 -1.77
CA GLY A 14 9.42 -10.42 -1.17
C GLY A 14 8.90 -9.37 -0.17
N SER A 15 7.60 -9.32 0.08
CA SER A 15 6.97 -8.32 0.95
C SER A 15 6.30 -8.97 2.16
N ASP A 16 6.05 -8.18 3.21
CA ASP A 16 5.53 -8.66 4.50
C ASP A 16 4.16 -9.36 4.39
N TYR A 17 3.34 -8.97 3.41
CA TYR A 17 2.04 -9.58 3.16
C TYR A 17 2.14 -11.03 2.64
N ALA A 18 3.30 -11.48 2.15
CA ALA A 18 3.44 -12.80 1.53
C ALA A 18 3.08 -13.97 2.47
N SER A 19 3.33 -13.82 3.77
CA SER A 19 2.98 -14.83 4.77
C SER A 19 1.46 -14.95 4.99
N PHE A 20 0.70 -13.88 4.72
CA PHE A 20 -0.75 -13.84 4.82
C PHE A 20 -1.41 -14.46 3.58
N THR A 21 -0.93 -14.09 2.39
CA THR A 21 -1.42 -14.67 1.12
C THR A 21 -1.23 -16.19 1.09
N ALA A 22 -0.08 -16.69 1.57
CA ALA A 22 0.19 -18.12 1.68
C ALA A 22 -0.81 -18.89 2.58
N LYS A 23 -1.53 -18.20 3.47
CA LYS A 23 -2.55 -18.78 4.35
C LYS A 23 -3.98 -18.54 3.86
N GLY A 24 -4.15 -17.97 2.66
CA GLY A 24 -5.46 -17.60 2.12
C GLY A 24 -6.14 -16.45 2.88
N ILE A 25 -5.37 -15.65 3.63
CA ILE A 25 -5.91 -14.46 4.31
C ILE A 25 -6.03 -13.35 3.26
N PRO A 26 -7.21 -12.72 3.10
CA PRO A 26 -7.37 -11.59 2.19
C PRO A 26 -6.49 -10.42 2.61
N ILE A 27 -5.79 -9.82 1.65
CA ILE A 27 -4.95 -8.65 1.89
C ILE A 27 -5.25 -7.55 0.89
N MET A 28 -5.01 -6.32 1.33
CA MET A 28 -4.97 -5.12 0.51
C MET A 28 -3.68 -4.39 0.90
N THR A 29 -2.87 -4.04 -0.09
CA THR A 29 -1.54 -3.47 0.12
C THR A 29 -1.35 -2.25 -0.75
N PHE A 30 -0.59 -1.29 -0.23
CA PHE A 30 -0.28 -0.02 -0.87
C PHE A 30 1.23 0.11 -0.94
N PHE A 31 1.73 0.40 -2.12
CA PHE A 31 3.16 0.57 -2.39
C PHE A 31 3.34 1.77 -3.30
N SER A 32 4.26 2.66 -2.95
CA SER A 32 4.57 3.85 -3.75
C SER A 32 5.37 3.55 -5.02
N GLY A 33 5.75 2.29 -5.23
CA GLY A 33 6.62 1.89 -6.33
C GLY A 33 8.10 1.94 -5.97
N PHE A 34 8.92 1.30 -6.80
CA PHE A 34 10.38 1.44 -6.73
C PHE A 34 10.81 2.76 -7.37
N HIS A 35 11.92 3.30 -6.89
CA HIS A 35 12.58 4.48 -7.44
C HIS A 35 14.08 4.24 -7.57
N GLU A 36 14.78 5.08 -8.34
CA GLU A 36 16.20 4.91 -8.69
C GLU A 36 17.15 4.87 -7.48
N ASP A 37 16.72 5.46 -6.37
CA ASP A 37 17.50 5.50 -5.13
C ASP A 37 17.13 4.40 -4.13
N TYR A 38 16.13 3.55 -4.43
CA TYR A 38 15.73 2.45 -3.55
C TYR A 38 16.91 1.50 -3.27
N HIS A 39 17.06 1.05 -2.02
CA HIS A 39 18.22 0.28 -1.55
C HIS A 39 19.58 0.98 -1.72
N THR A 40 19.60 2.33 -1.69
CA THR A 40 20.86 3.08 -1.71
C THR A 40 20.92 4.11 -0.57
N PRO A 41 22.11 4.57 -0.17
CA PRO A 41 22.25 5.68 0.79
C PRO A 41 21.69 7.03 0.32
N ARG A 42 21.22 7.11 -0.94
CA ARG A 42 20.62 8.31 -1.52
C ARG A 42 19.10 8.35 -1.33
N ASP A 43 18.49 7.29 -0.80
CA ASP A 43 17.12 7.28 -0.33
C ASP A 43 17.03 8.10 0.96
N GLN A 44 16.60 9.35 0.82
CA GLN A 44 16.73 10.38 1.85
C GLN A 44 15.42 11.14 1.96
N ALA A 45 15.02 11.47 3.20
CA ALA A 45 13.75 12.15 3.47
C ALA A 45 13.58 13.49 2.74
N SER A 46 14.69 14.17 2.39
CA SER A 46 14.66 15.42 1.61
C SER A 46 14.13 15.24 0.18
N LYS A 47 14.05 14.00 -0.32
CA LYS A 47 13.50 13.66 -1.64
C LYS A 47 12.04 13.21 -1.59
N SER A 48 11.44 13.11 -0.39
CA SER A 48 10.06 12.70 -0.24
C SER A 48 9.10 13.77 -0.80
N ASP A 49 8.06 13.30 -1.48
CA ASP A 49 6.97 14.12 -1.98
C ASP A 49 5.79 14.03 -1.01
N LEU A 50 5.70 14.98 -0.08
CA LEU A 50 4.69 14.98 0.99
C LEU A 50 3.27 15.16 0.46
N GLU A 51 3.10 15.81 -0.68
CA GLU A 51 1.79 15.98 -1.30
C GLU A 51 1.30 14.65 -1.88
N LYS A 52 2.18 13.88 -2.53
CA LYS A 52 1.85 12.51 -2.97
C LYS A 52 1.60 11.57 -1.78
N GLU A 53 2.39 11.67 -0.72
CA GLU A 53 2.19 10.86 0.49
C GLU A 53 0.78 11.09 1.08
N LYS A 54 0.36 12.35 1.18
CA LYS A 54 -0.99 12.71 1.62
C LYS A 54 -2.07 12.10 0.72
N ASP A 55 -1.89 12.13 -0.60
CA ASP A 55 -2.85 11.54 -1.54
C ASP A 55 -2.94 10.01 -1.38
N VAL A 56 -1.82 9.31 -1.18
CA VAL A 56 -1.81 7.86 -0.88
C VAL A 56 -2.54 7.58 0.44
N LEU A 57 -2.25 8.34 1.50
CA LEU A 57 -2.90 8.19 2.80
C LEU A 57 -4.42 8.42 2.71
N ALA A 58 -4.87 9.36 1.89
CA ALA A 58 -6.29 9.59 1.65
C ALA A 58 -6.98 8.36 1.04
N ILE A 59 -6.33 7.67 0.11
CA ILE A 59 -6.87 6.45 -0.51
C ILE A 59 -6.92 5.32 0.51
N VAL A 60 -5.84 5.11 1.28
CA VAL A 60 -5.81 4.10 2.36
C VAL A 60 -6.97 4.32 3.32
N ASN A 61 -7.15 5.55 3.78
CA ASN A 61 -8.22 5.91 4.70
C ASN A 61 -9.61 5.65 4.09
N ASN A 62 -9.83 6.04 2.84
CA ASN A 62 -11.09 5.82 2.15
C ASN A 62 -11.41 4.32 1.99
N CYS A 63 -10.42 3.49 1.67
CA CYS A 63 -10.59 2.04 1.60
C CYS A 63 -10.99 1.44 2.94
N ILE A 64 -10.33 1.85 4.03
CA ILE A 64 -10.62 1.38 5.39
C ILE A 64 -12.03 1.82 5.82
N LEU A 65 -12.38 3.09 5.63
CA LEU A 65 -13.71 3.60 5.94
C LEU A 65 -14.79 2.84 5.16
N LYS A 66 -14.56 2.62 3.86
CA LYS A 66 -15.51 1.88 3.03
C LYS A 66 -15.67 0.43 3.49
N PHE A 67 -14.58 -0.22 3.90
CA PHE A 67 -14.64 -1.56 4.47
C PHE A 67 -15.46 -1.60 5.75
N ILE A 68 -15.22 -0.67 6.69
CA ILE A 68 -15.95 -0.56 7.95
C ILE A 68 -17.45 -0.28 7.72
N GLU A 69 -17.78 0.61 6.78
CA GLU A 69 -19.16 0.91 6.41
C GLU A 69 -19.89 -0.30 5.80
N THR A 70 -19.17 -1.10 4.99
CA THR A 70 -19.73 -2.26 4.30
C THR A 70 -19.89 -3.45 5.24
N TYR A 71 -18.96 -3.61 6.18
CA TYR A 71 -18.92 -4.69 7.17
C TYR A 71 -18.89 -4.10 8.58
N PRO A 72 -19.95 -3.40 9.02
CA PRO A 72 -20.00 -2.84 10.36
C PRO A 72 -19.90 -3.98 11.37
N SER A 73 -18.95 -3.87 12.30
CA SER A 73 -18.81 -4.84 13.38
C SER A 73 -20.15 -4.95 14.11
N THR A 74 -20.82 -6.10 14.01
CA THR A 74 -21.92 -6.42 14.93
C THR A 74 -21.30 -6.51 16.31
N LYS A 75 -21.61 -5.53 17.17
CA LYS A 75 -21.48 -5.76 18.61
C LYS A 75 -22.42 -6.88 19.03
#